data_AF-A0A6J1W7R9-F1
#
_entry.id   AF-A0A6J1W7R9-F1
#
_cell.length_a   1.000
_cell.length_b   1.000
_cell.length_c   1.000
_cell.angle_alpha   90.00
_cell.angle_beta   90.00
_cell.angle_gamma   90.00
#
_symmetry.space_group_name_H-M   'P 1'
#
loop_
_entity.id
_entity.type
_entity.pdbx_description
1 polymer ?
#
loop_
_entity_poly.entity_id
_entity_poly.type
_entity_poly.pdbx_seq_one_letter_code
_entity_poly.pdbx_strand_id
1 'polypeptide(L)'
;MRATKKAGVKNEGPSTLWRSQEEARDFCQEGDRELANGDLPLATTYYVAGFLLCAPTAVNKMAALEKEARANVVAILESWCQGESSIPKLGNPPVNPALLNVTTAAAFLLAFDPHNVTALLFKMDALLKAGQPLRVASQCDSLLEAHPCVELVLTRALALVLSQTHFQEGVAEYLRAFAGSRNEMVAFMSRRQKRYLEKIIQACLDGLSLPDSGLKETLSWKDLCYDFLAAIAPEDLRVCPLQARHLFEQRMYEECVSLSSRALEAFSSSGSSNSQETSSLLMHRAAAFLAIGRHVPEMLKDLVAAFEAHPKLAKTSFEALFSPGEAERVEKHARTVLEADFAAYKDAIRVRNEVRSNGGQELIPPVLRTLHFLVQIAPESLRELNVRLADCYLLEGNISASLEVCDRLLASAETTYRNTLLAQRGFCHLHANRRPEALQDFQAILEDLVPHPSSCVKALCGRGLIRAWAGHPYLTALDYLTACRLRFEETGFAIKAYVPWNQRGFLLVTLQEQVQKMLERKETVRCRSEDRLEKSGWLDDLQKDRDSLGIHPLASLLLELGVSWLLCADALYQLGRLEESHQILRLGLSKDPERSPVLVRLALLQLKKGHVDGCNQ
;
A
#
# COMPACT_ATOMS: atom_id res chain seq x y z
N MET A 1 -37.93 -90.27 -9.93
CA MET A 1 -36.68 -89.85 -10.60
C MET A 1 -36.46 -88.35 -10.40
N ARG A 2 -35.56 -87.96 -9.49
CA ARG A 2 -34.70 -86.76 -9.62
C ARG A 2 -33.69 -86.76 -8.47
N ALA A 3 -32.43 -86.70 -8.85
CA ALA A 3 -31.27 -86.86 -8.01
C ALA A 3 -31.00 -85.60 -7.15
N THR A 4 -30.53 -85.86 -5.94
CA THR A 4 -29.93 -84.91 -5.01
C THR A 4 -28.55 -84.48 -5.50
N LYS A 5 -28.22 -83.18 -5.39
CA LYS A 5 -26.84 -82.68 -5.49
C LYS A 5 -26.57 -81.75 -4.32
N LYS A 6 -25.80 -82.25 -3.35
CA LYS A 6 -25.20 -81.47 -2.25
C LYS A 6 -24.21 -80.47 -2.85
N ALA A 7 -24.38 -79.18 -2.52
CA ALA A 7 -23.32 -78.18 -2.67
C ALA A 7 -22.41 -78.25 -1.45
N GLY A 8 -21.13 -78.49 -1.69
CA GLY A 8 -20.10 -78.65 -0.66
C GLY A 8 -19.70 -77.31 -0.05
N VAL A 9 -19.68 -77.28 1.28
CA VAL A 9 -18.89 -76.38 2.11
C VAL A 9 -17.42 -76.71 1.85
N LYS A 10 -16.64 -75.76 1.30
CA LYS A 10 -15.18 -75.89 1.24
C LYS A 10 -14.63 -75.66 2.65
N ASN A 11 -14.16 -76.75 3.25
CA ASN A 11 -13.24 -76.76 4.39
C ASN A 11 -11.89 -76.20 3.90
N GLU A 12 -11.46 -75.03 4.39
CA GLU A 12 -10.06 -74.61 4.31
C GLU A 12 -9.27 -75.40 5.36
N GLY A 13 -8.45 -76.35 4.90
CA GLY A 13 -7.64 -77.23 5.76
C GLY A 13 -6.27 -76.64 6.13
N PRO A 14 -5.50 -77.33 7.01
CA PRO A 14 -4.18 -76.89 7.50
C PRO A 14 -3.11 -76.69 6.41
N SER A 15 -3.28 -77.28 5.22
CA SER A 15 -2.25 -77.36 4.17
C SER A 15 -1.86 -76.03 3.53
N THR A 16 -2.73 -75.01 3.53
CA THR A 16 -2.41 -73.66 3.06
C THR A 16 -1.52 -72.90 4.04
N LEU A 17 -1.64 -73.21 5.33
CA LEU A 17 -0.92 -72.57 6.44
C LEU A 17 0.53 -73.09 6.55
N TRP A 18 0.75 -74.37 6.21
CA TRP A 18 2.09 -74.96 6.14
C TRP A 18 2.90 -74.45 4.94
N ARG A 19 2.27 -74.26 3.77
CA ARG A 19 2.93 -73.68 2.58
C ARG A 19 3.38 -72.23 2.81
N SER A 20 2.53 -71.40 3.44
CA SER A 20 2.89 -70.01 3.70
C SER A 20 4.01 -69.85 4.73
N GLN A 21 4.22 -70.84 5.61
CA GLN A 21 5.32 -70.82 6.57
C GLN A 21 6.67 -71.18 5.94
N GLU A 22 6.71 -72.15 5.02
CA GLU A 22 7.93 -72.51 4.28
C GLU A 22 8.36 -71.38 3.35
N GLU A 23 7.43 -70.81 2.58
CA GLU A 23 7.70 -69.66 1.71
C GLU A 23 8.17 -68.42 2.51
N ALA A 24 7.61 -68.18 3.70
CA ALA A 24 8.08 -67.11 4.58
C ALA A 24 9.52 -67.32 5.08
N ARG A 25 9.94 -68.58 5.30
CA ARG A 25 11.32 -68.92 5.68
C ARG A 25 12.28 -68.70 4.53
N ASP A 26 11.88 -69.03 3.31
CA ASP A 26 12.70 -68.81 2.12
C ASP A 26 12.96 -67.31 1.90
N PHE A 27 11.93 -66.47 2.05
CA PHE A 27 12.10 -65.02 2.01
C PHE A 27 13.00 -64.48 3.13
N CYS A 28 12.89 -65.02 4.34
CA CYS A 28 13.79 -64.65 5.44
C CYS A 28 15.25 -65.06 5.17
N GLN A 29 15.48 -66.22 4.54
CA GLN A 29 16.82 -66.67 4.14
C GLN A 29 17.41 -65.80 3.02
N GLU A 30 16.58 -65.35 2.08
CA GLU A 30 17.01 -64.40 1.06
C GLU A 30 17.35 -63.02 1.68
N GLY A 31 16.57 -62.60 2.67
CA GLY A 31 16.89 -61.44 3.51
C GLY A 31 18.24 -61.57 4.22
N ASP A 32 18.60 -62.75 4.74
CA ASP A 32 19.92 -62.99 5.35
C ASP A 32 21.05 -62.89 4.32
N ARG A 33 20.84 -63.39 3.10
CA ARG A 33 21.82 -63.32 2.01
C ARG A 33 22.11 -61.88 1.62
N GLU A 34 21.06 -61.09 1.40
CA GLU A 34 21.24 -59.67 1.04
C GLU A 34 21.80 -58.84 2.19
N LEU A 35 21.47 -59.18 3.44
CA LEU A 35 22.06 -58.58 4.62
C LEU A 35 23.58 -58.84 4.68
N ALA A 36 24.02 -60.06 4.35
CA ALA A 36 25.44 -60.43 4.27
C ALA A 36 26.17 -59.77 3.08
N ASN A 37 25.45 -59.49 1.98
CA ASN A 37 25.95 -58.74 0.83
C ASN A 37 26.03 -57.21 1.09
N GLY A 38 25.46 -56.73 2.19
CA GLY A 38 25.46 -55.32 2.57
C GLY A 38 24.31 -54.48 1.98
N ASP A 39 23.35 -55.09 1.26
CA ASP A 39 22.16 -54.40 0.74
C ASP A 39 21.05 -54.38 1.79
N LEU A 40 21.17 -53.44 2.74
CA LEU A 40 20.24 -53.29 3.86
C LEU A 40 18.79 -52.99 3.42
N PRO A 41 18.52 -52.11 2.44
CA PRO A 41 17.16 -51.88 1.94
C PRO A 41 16.52 -53.12 1.32
N LEU A 42 17.26 -53.88 0.50
CA LEU A 42 16.73 -55.07 -0.15
C LEU A 42 16.50 -56.22 0.85
N ALA A 43 17.43 -56.42 1.77
CA ALA A 43 17.28 -57.38 2.88
C ALA A 43 16.02 -57.10 3.71
N THR A 44 15.79 -55.84 4.08
CA THR A 44 14.61 -55.39 4.82
C THR A 44 13.32 -55.65 4.03
N THR A 45 13.37 -55.54 2.70
CA THR A 45 12.23 -55.78 1.82
C THR A 45 11.82 -57.26 1.83
N TYR A 46 12.80 -58.15 1.80
CA TYR A 46 12.58 -59.60 1.90
C TYR A 46 12.01 -60.01 3.27
N TYR A 47 12.46 -59.39 4.38
CA TYR A 47 11.86 -59.63 5.69
C TYR A 47 10.39 -59.17 5.78
N VAL A 48 10.03 -58.03 5.19
CA VAL A 48 8.63 -57.57 5.12
C VAL A 48 7.79 -58.50 4.25
N ALA A 49 8.33 -59.02 3.15
CA ALA A 49 7.65 -60.03 2.33
C ALA A 49 7.41 -61.35 3.10
N GLY A 50 8.39 -61.80 3.89
CA GLY A 50 8.23 -62.92 4.82
C GLY A 50 7.16 -62.66 5.89
N PHE A 51 7.09 -61.44 6.43
CA PHE A 51 6.08 -61.04 7.41
C PHE A 51 4.65 -61.07 6.83
N LEU A 52 4.47 -60.63 5.58
CA LEU A 52 3.19 -60.70 4.88
C LEU A 52 2.63 -62.12 4.76
N LEU A 53 3.51 -63.11 4.60
CA LEU A 53 3.14 -64.52 4.47
C LEU A 53 2.96 -65.20 5.83
N CYS A 54 3.85 -64.93 6.78
CA CYS A 54 3.79 -65.49 8.13
C CYS A 54 4.47 -64.58 9.17
N ALA A 55 3.67 -63.70 9.79
CA ALA A 55 4.16 -62.74 10.78
C ALA A 55 5.01 -63.33 11.93
N PRO A 56 4.61 -64.43 12.60
CA PRO A 56 5.42 -65.01 13.68
C PRO A 56 6.79 -65.51 13.22
N THR A 57 6.89 -66.03 11.99
CA THR A 57 8.14 -66.57 11.43
C THR A 57 9.14 -65.45 11.17
N ALA A 58 8.69 -64.34 10.57
CA ALA A 58 9.54 -63.18 10.31
C ALA A 58 9.97 -62.46 11.60
N VAL A 59 9.07 -62.29 12.57
CA VAL A 59 9.38 -61.67 13.87
C VAL A 59 10.39 -62.50 14.66
N ASN A 60 10.21 -63.82 14.74
CA ASN A 60 11.16 -64.71 15.41
C ASN A 60 12.54 -64.69 14.74
N LYS A 61 12.57 -64.59 13.40
CA LYS A 61 13.83 -64.47 12.66
C LYS A 61 14.53 -63.14 12.95
N MET A 62 13.79 -62.03 12.93
CA MET A 62 14.31 -60.71 13.27
C MET A 62 14.86 -60.65 14.71
N ALA A 63 14.21 -61.36 15.64
CA ALA A 63 14.67 -61.53 17.01
C ALA A 63 15.94 -62.39 17.14
N ALA A 64 16.21 -63.25 16.16
CA ALA A 64 17.42 -64.09 16.09
C ALA A 64 18.62 -63.41 15.40
N LEU A 65 18.43 -62.26 14.75
CA LEU A 65 19.52 -61.49 14.14
C LEU A 65 20.45 -60.88 15.20
N GLU A 66 21.71 -60.65 14.83
CA GLU A 66 22.67 -59.90 15.64
C GLU A 66 22.17 -58.48 15.94
N LYS A 67 22.63 -57.90 17.05
CA LYS A 67 22.13 -56.62 17.56
C LYS A 67 22.32 -55.47 16.56
N GLU A 68 23.47 -55.41 15.88
CA GLU A 68 23.77 -54.38 14.89
C GLU A 68 22.95 -54.56 13.61
N ALA A 69 22.89 -55.78 13.07
CA ALA A 69 22.05 -56.13 11.92
C ALA A 69 20.58 -55.81 12.17
N ARG A 70 20.06 -56.13 13.35
CA ARG A 70 18.70 -55.81 13.77
C ARG A 70 18.45 -54.31 13.84
N ALA A 71 19.37 -53.55 14.43
CA ALA A 71 19.25 -52.09 14.51
C ALA A 71 19.23 -51.45 13.10
N ASN A 72 20.04 -51.96 12.18
CA ASN A 72 20.06 -51.51 10.78
C ASN A 72 18.72 -51.79 10.07
N VAL A 73 18.16 -52.99 10.22
CA VAL A 73 16.85 -53.34 9.62
C VAL A 73 15.73 -52.49 10.23
N VAL A 74 15.75 -52.25 11.54
CA VAL A 74 14.79 -51.34 12.21
C VAL A 74 14.91 -49.91 11.68
N ALA A 75 16.12 -49.37 11.55
CA ALA A 75 16.36 -48.03 11.02
C ALA A 75 15.84 -47.87 9.58
N ILE A 76 16.01 -48.89 8.72
CA ILE A 76 15.45 -48.87 7.37
C ILE A 76 13.91 -48.86 7.40
N LEU A 77 13.29 -49.70 8.21
CA LEU A 77 11.83 -49.72 8.35
C LEU A 77 11.28 -48.40 8.90
N GLU A 78 11.98 -47.77 9.84
CA GLU A 78 11.65 -46.44 10.36
C GLU A 78 11.74 -45.38 9.26
N SER A 79 12.81 -45.42 8.44
CA SER A 79 12.97 -44.50 7.31
C SER A 79 11.85 -44.64 6.28
N TRP A 80 11.32 -45.86 6.04
CA TRP A 80 10.15 -46.08 5.19
C TRP A 80 8.88 -45.49 5.80
N CYS A 81 8.68 -45.65 7.10
CA CYS A 81 7.53 -45.10 7.83
C CYS A 81 7.56 -43.57 7.96
N GLN A 82 8.74 -42.95 7.82
CA GLN A 82 8.93 -41.51 7.75
C GLN A 82 8.84 -40.96 6.32
N GLY A 83 8.93 -41.83 5.31
CA GLY A 83 8.91 -41.47 3.90
C GLY A 83 10.25 -40.94 3.38
N GLU A 84 11.35 -41.20 4.10
CA GLU A 84 12.71 -40.76 3.75
C GLU A 84 13.36 -41.64 2.68
N SER A 85 12.96 -42.92 2.61
CA SER A 85 13.44 -43.84 1.58
C SER A 85 12.30 -44.67 0.96
N SER A 86 12.46 -45.03 -0.30
CA SER A 86 11.48 -45.85 -1.03
C SER A 86 11.72 -47.33 -0.81
N ILE A 87 10.66 -48.12 -0.68
CA ILE A 87 10.75 -49.58 -0.61
C ILE A 87 11.26 -50.11 -1.96
N PRO A 88 12.42 -50.80 -2.01
CA PRO A 88 12.93 -51.44 -3.22
C PRO A 88 11.90 -52.39 -3.85
N LYS A 89 11.87 -52.41 -5.19
CA LYS A 89 11.03 -53.36 -5.93
C LYS A 89 11.76 -54.70 -6.00
N LEU A 90 11.12 -55.75 -5.50
CA LEU A 90 11.62 -57.12 -5.66
C LEU A 90 11.54 -57.52 -7.14
N GLY A 91 12.66 -57.96 -7.69
CA GLY A 91 12.83 -58.25 -9.12
C GLY A 91 11.92 -59.34 -9.67
N ASN A 92 11.35 -60.21 -8.81
CA ASN A 92 10.36 -61.25 -9.15
C ASN A 92 9.62 -61.74 -7.88
N PRO A 93 8.39 -61.31 -7.54
CA PRO A 93 7.71 -61.83 -6.35
C PRO A 93 6.57 -62.83 -6.70
N PRO A 94 6.37 -63.90 -5.90
CA PRO A 94 5.07 -64.57 -5.73
C PRO A 94 4.07 -63.72 -4.92
N VAL A 95 4.55 -62.67 -4.23
CA VAL A 95 3.73 -61.74 -3.43
C VAL A 95 3.22 -60.60 -4.29
N ASN A 96 1.93 -60.28 -4.19
CA ASN A 96 1.33 -59.18 -4.96
C ASN A 96 2.02 -57.85 -4.59
N PRO A 97 2.70 -57.16 -5.53
CA PRO A 97 3.48 -55.95 -5.24
C PRO A 97 2.64 -54.81 -4.63
N ALA A 98 1.30 -54.87 -4.76
CA ALA A 98 0.38 -53.93 -4.12
C ALA A 98 0.29 -54.08 -2.58
N LEU A 99 0.62 -55.25 -2.03
CA LEU A 99 0.59 -55.53 -0.60
C LEU A 99 1.86 -55.08 0.11
N LEU A 100 2.99 -55.01 -0.60
CA LEU A 100 4.25 -54.56 -0.03
C LEU A 100 4.29 -53.03 -0.01
N ASN A 101 3.90 -52.45 1.12
CA ASN A 101 3.78 -51.02 1.27
C ASN A 101 4.17 -50.56 2.69
N VAL A 102 4.18 -49.25 2.91
CA VAL A 102 4.57 -48.66 4.20
C VAL A 102 3.67 -49.11 5.35
N THR A 103 2.39 -49.42 5.10
CA THR A 103 1.50 -49.91 6.16
C THR A 103 1.90 -51.29 6.67
N THR A 104 2.42 -52.14 5.78
CA THR A 104 2.90 -53.48 6.14
C THR A 104 4.26 -53.46 6.81
N ALA A 105 5.14 -52.52 6.42
CA ALA A 105 6.38 -52.24 7.14
C ALA A 105 6.12 -51.74 8.57
N ALA A 106 5.17 -50.81 8.75
CA ALA A 106 4.77 -50.32 10.07
C ALA A 106 4.13 -51.42 10.93
N ALA A 107 3.31 -52.30 10.33
CA ALA A 107 2.74 -53.45 11.03
C ALA A 107 3.82 -54.47 11.46
N PHE A 108 4.84 -54.68 10.64
CA PHE A 108 5.99 -55.53 10.97
C PHE A 108 6.79 -54.94 12.14
N LEU A 109 7.11 -53.64 12.08
CA LEU A 109 7.77 -52.94 13.18
C LEU A 109 7.00 -53.05 14.49
N LEU A 110 5.68 -52.81 14.49
CA LEU A 110 4.86 -52.90 15.70
C LEU A 110 4.71 -54.34 16.24
N ALA A 111 4.79 -55.35 15.37
CA ALA A 111 4.76 -56.75 15.79
C ALA A 111 6.09 -57.18 16.44
N PHE A 112 7.20 -56.55 16.05
CA PHE A 112 8.52 -56.81 16.60
C PHE A 112 8.83 -55.95 17.85
N ASP A 113 8.55 -54.66 17.76
CA ASP A 113 8.70 -53.66 18.82
C ASP A 113 7.39 -52.88 18.98
N PRO A 114 6.51 -53.29 19.91
CA PRO A 114 5.21 -52.66 20.16
C PRO A 114 5.29 -51.18 20.57
N HIS A 115 6.47 -50.73 21.02
CA HIS A 115 6.72 -49.39 21.53
C HIS A 115 7.47 -48.50 20.54
N ASN A 116 7.69 -48.97 19.31
CA ASN A 116 8.35 -48.19 18.28
C ASN A 116 7.54 -46.93 17.92
N VAL A 117 8.06 -45.76 18.30
CA VAL A 117 7.38 -44.46 18.14
C VAL A 117 7.07 -44.17 16.67
N THR A 118 8.00 -44.44 15.75
CA THR A 118 7.82 -44.16 14.32
C THR A 118 6.65 -44.93 13.71
N ALA A 119 6.54 -46.22 14.03
CA ALA A 119 5.46 -47.06 13.53
C ALA A 119 4.11 -46.75 14.21
N LEU A 120 4.12 -46.40 15.51
CA LEU A 120 2.94 -45.90 16.23
C LEU A 120 2.41 -44.61 15.62
N LEU A 121 3.28 -43.62 15.37
CA LEU A 121 2.90 -42.36 14.72
C LEU A 121 2.32 -42.58 13.32
N PHE A 122 2.92 -43.47 12.51
CA PHE A 122 2.37 -43.82 11.20
C PHE A 122 0.95 -44.39 11.29
N LYS A 123 0.69 -45.27 12.27
CA LYS A 123 -0.64 -45.83 12.52
C LYS A 123 -1.63 -44.74 12.97
N MET A 124 -1.21 -43.81 13.84
CA MET A 124 -2.05 -42.68 14.26
C MET A 124 -2.39 -41.74 13.10
N ASP A 125 -1.41 -41.43 12.24
CA ASP A 125 -1.63 -40.62 11.04
C ASP A 125 -2.68 -41.23 10.10
N ALA A 126 -2.68 -42.56 9.95
CA ALA A 126 -3.69 -43.27 9.18
C ALA A 126 -5.10 -43.16 9.80
N LEU A 127 -5.21 -43.23 11.13
CA LEU A 127 -6.47 -43.06 11.85
C LEU A 127 -6.99 -41.61 11.81
N LEU A 128 -6.10 -40.62 11.90
CA LEU A 128 -6.45 -39.21 11.74
C LEU A 128 -6.99 -38.93 10.33
N LYS A 129 -6.35 -39.50 9.30
CA LYS A 129 -6.85 -39.42 7.90
C LYS A 129 -8.20 -40.10 7.72
N ALA A 130 -8.49 -41.14 8.50
CA ALA A 130 -9.77 -41.83 8.52
C ALA A 130 -10.86 -41.11 9.35
N GLY A 131 -10.56 -39.93 9.92
CA GLY A 131 -11.52 -39.13 10.67
C GLY A 131 -11.85 -39.68 12.07
N GLN A 132 -10.92 -40.40 12.71
CA GLN A 132 -11.10 -40.97 14.06
C GLN A 132 -10.22 -40.30 15.13
N PRO A 133 -10.36 -38.99 15.41
CA PRO A 133 -9.48 -38.27 16.32
C PRO A 133 -9.56 -38.76 17.77
N LEU A 134 -10.77 -39.00 18.31
CA LEU A 134 -10.93 -39.43 19.71
C LEU A 134 -10.27 -40.79 20.00
N ARG A 135 -10.27 -41.69 19.02
CA ARG A 135 -9.60 -42.99 19.13
C ARG A 135 -8.08 -42.82 19.21
N VAL A 136 -7.53 -41.89 18.42
CA VAL A 136 -6.10 -41.54 18.47
C VAL A 136 -5.73 -40.96 19.83
N ALA A 137 -6.54 -40.03 20.36
CA ALA A 137 -6.31 -39.45 21.68
C ALA A 137 -6.26 -40.54 22.78
N SER A 138 -7.26 -41.43 22.83
CA SER A 138 -7.28 -42.53 23.82
C SER A 138 -6.10 -43.51 23.67
N GLN A 139 -5.62 -43.74 22.45
CA GLN A 139 -4.48 -44.62 22.21
C GLN A 139 -3.19 -43.94 22.67
N CYS A 140 -3.03 -42.64 22.39
CA CYS A 140 -1.92 -41.86 22.90
C CYS A 140 -1.91 -41.80 24.44
N ASP A 141 -3.06 -41.71 25.11
CA ASP A 141 -3.12 -41.73 26.58
C ASP A 141 -2.52 -43.02 27.15
N SER A 142 -2.95 -44.17 26.65
CA SER A 142 -2.42 -45.47 27.09
C SER A 142 -0.92 -45.65 26.80
N LEU A 143 -0.42 -45.04 25.73
CA LEU A 143 0.98 -45.16 25.31
C LEU A 143 1.89 -44.18 26.06
N LEU A 144 1.40 -42.98 26.39
CA LEU A 144 2.14 -41.98 27.15
C LEU A 144 2.33 -42.40 28.62
N GLU A 145 1.42 -43.18 29.19
CA GLU A 145 1.61 -43.81 30.51
C GLU A 145 2.78 -44.82 30.50
N ALA A 146 2.96 -45.54 29.40
CA ALA A 146 4.04 -46.50 29.25
C ALA A 146 5.38 -45.81 28.90
N HIS A 147 5.37 -44.89 27.92
CA HIS A 147 6.55 -44.24 27.37
C HIS A 147 6.27 -42.76 27.01
N PRO A 148 6.65 -41.81 27.89
CA PRO A 148 6.44 -40.38 27.62
C PRO A 148 7.42 -39.90 26.55
N CYS A 149 6.91 -39.49 25.39
CA CYS A 149 7.68 -38.82 24.33
C CYS A 149 6.90 -37.66 23.72
N VAL A 150 7.62 -36.65 23.26
CA VAL A 150 7.04 -35.38 22.78
C VAL A 150 6.18 -35.61 21.54
N GLU A 151 6.58 -36.51 20.64
CA GLU A 151 5.88 -36.81 19.40
C GLU A 151 4.48 -37.40 19.64
N LEU A 152 4.34 -38.26 20.66
CA LEU A 152 3.04 -38.80 21.06
C LEU A 152 2.17 -37.73 21.71
N VAL A 153 2.74 -36.82 22.52
CA VAL A 153 2.03 -35.67 23.08
C VAL A 153 1.51 -34.76 21.96
N LEU A 154 2.33 -34.42 20.97
CA LEU A 154 1.93 -33.59 19.83
C LEU A 154 0.86 -34.26 18.95
N THR A 155 0.91 -35.59 18.82
CA THR A 155 -0.10 -36.35 18.08
C THR A 155 -1.43 -36.43 18.83
N ARG A 156 -1.39 -36.57 20.16
CA ARG A 156 -2.58 -36.44 21.02
C ARG A 156 -3.17 -35.03 20.93
N ALA A 157 -2.34 -34.00 21.06
CA ALA A 157 -2.75 -32.60 20.94
C ALA A 157 -3.46 -32.33 19.60
N LEU A 158 -2.93 -32.84 18.49
CA LEU A 158 -3.58 -32.78 17.17
C LEU A 158 -4.95 -33.47 17.18
N ALA A 159 -5.02 -34.68 17.74
CA ALA A 159 -6.26 -35.44 17.81
C ALA A 159 -7.34 -34.68 18.60
N LEU A 160 -6.97 -34.08 19.74
CA LEU A 160 -7.86 -33.25 20.56
C LEU A 160 -8.33 -32.00 19.80
N VAL A 161 -7.43 -31.29 19.11
CA VAL A 161 -7.82 -30.16 18.23
C VAL A 161 -8.81 -30.57 17.14
N LEU A 162 -8.57 -31.72 16.49
CA LEU A 162 -9.44 -32.23 15.43
C LEU A 162 -10.79 -32.75 15.92
N SER A 163 -10.93 -33.06 17.21
CA SER A 163 -12.19 -33.53 17.81
C SER A 163 -13.23 -32.42 18.00
N GLN A 164 -12.84 -31.14 17.87
CA GLN A 164 -13.66 -29.93 18.09
C GLN A 164 -14.24 -29.74 19.50
N THR A 165 -14.47 -30.81 20.28
CA THR A 165 -14.99 -30.73 21.65
C THR A 165 -13.89 -30.47 22.67
N HIS A 166 -12.66 -30.93 22.42
CA HIS A 166 -11.50 -30.82 23.33
C HIS A 166 -10.38 -29.95 22.76
N PHE A 167 -10.68 -29.00 21.87
CA PHE A 167 -9.63 -28.24 21.18
C PHE A 167 -8.79 -27.39 22.14
N GLN A 168 -9.36 -26.85 23.23
CA GLN A 168 -8.62 -26.07 24.23
C GLN A 168 -7.56 -26.90 24.95
N GLU A 169 -7.89 -28.15 25.30
CA GLU A 169 -6.95 -29.09 25.91
C GLU A 169 -5.82 -29.42 24.93
N GLY A 170 -6.16 -29.64 23.66
CA GLY A 170 -5.18 -29.86 22.58
C GLY A 170 -4.24 -28.66 22.38
N VAL A 171 -4.76 -27.44 22.35
CA VAL A 171 -3.93 -26.22 22.28
C VAL A 171 -3.04 -26.13 23.52
N ALA A 172 -3.53 -26.48 24.71
CA ALA A 172 -2.74 -26.42 25.94
C ALA A 172 -1.58 -27.41 25.96
N GLU A 173 -1.76 -28.58 25.37
CA GLU A 173 -0.68 -29.54 25.16
C GLU A 173 0.37 -29.02 24.19
N TYR A 174 -0.04 -28.37 23.09
CA TYR A 174 0.89 -27.72 22.19
C TYR A 174 1.70 -26.63 22.86
N LEU A 175 1.07 -25.75 23.64
CA LEU A 175 1.76 -24.65 24.32
C LEU A 175 2.71 -25.15 25.42
N ARG A 176 2.32 -26.18 26.19
CA ARG A 176 3.21 -26.81 27.18
C ARG A 176 4.42 -27.46 26.52
N ALA A 177 4.23 -28.18 25.42
CA ALA A 177 5.33 -28.78 24.66
C ALA A 177 6.26 -27.71 24.05
N PHE A 178 5.68 -26.61 23.55
CA PHE A 178 6.41 -25.48 23.00
C PHE A 178 7.29 -24.77 24.04
N ALA A 179 6.77 -24.60 25.27
CA ALA A 179 7.53 -24.03 26.39
C ALA A 179 8.77 -24.86 26.75
N GLY A 180 8.71 -26.18 26.57
CA GLY A 180 9.84 -27.08 26.83
C GLY A 180 10.85 -27.19 25.68
N SER A 181 10.40 -27.22 24.42
CA SER A 181 11.24 -27.60 23.27
C SER A 181 10.84 -26.93 21.95
N ARG A 182 11.03 -25.60 21.84
CA ARG A 182 10.61 -24.78 20.68
C ARG A 182 11.03 -25.35 19.31
N ASN A 183 12.31 -25.62 19.10
CA ASN A 183 12.84 -25.96 17.77
C ASN A 183 12.42 -27.37 17.31
N GLU A 184 12.43 -28.33 18.22
CA GLU A 184 12.07 -29.73 17.95
C GLU A 184 10.58 -29.85 17.59
N MET A 185 9.74 -29.10 18.31
CA MET A 185 8.31 -29.05 18.10
C MET A 185 7.93 -28.44 16.74
N VAL A 186 8.50 -27.29 16.39
CA VAL A 186 8.25 -26.63 15.09
C VAL A 186 8.74 -27.52 13.93
N ALA A 187 9.89 -28.19 14.09
CA ALA A 187 10.39 -29.14 13.10
C ALA A 187 9.46 -30.34 12.93
N PHE A 188 8.95 -30.91 14.03
CA PHE A 188 8.00 -32.02 13.99
C PHE A 188 6.69 -31.62 13.30
N MET A 189 6.12 -30.48 13.67
CA MET A 189 4.89 -29.96 13.07
C MET A 189 5.06 -29.73 11.56
N SER A 190 6.17 -29.10 11.17
CA SER A 190 6.47 -28.81 9.76
C SER A 190 6.64 -30.08 8.93
N ARG A 191 7.16 -31.16 9.52
CA ARG A 191 7.37 -32.45 8.85
C ARG A 191 6.10 -33.30 8.78
N ARG A 192 5.39 -33.50 9.90
CA ARG A 192 4.27 -34.46 9.99
C ARG A 192 2.88 -33.82 10.04
N GLN A 193 2.74 -32.64 10.63
CA GLN A 193 1.44 -32.02 10.88
C GLN A 193 1.08 -30.89 9.91
N LYS A 194 1.94 -30.61 8.92
CA LYS A 194 1.75 -29.54 7.92
C LYS A 194 0.34 -29.48 7.31
N ARG A 195 -0.27 -30.65 7.06
CA ARG A 195 -1.61 -30.76 6.44
C ARG A 195 -2.75 -30.29 7.34
N TYR A 196 -2.50 -30.15 8.65
CA TYR A 196 -3.48 -29.74 9.64
C TYR A 196 -3.15 -28.37 10.24
N LEU A 197 -2.09 -27.71 9.77
CA LEU A 197 -1.58 -26.46 10.32
C LEU A 197 -2.68 -25.37 10.36
N GLU A 198 -3.49 -25.24 9.32
CA GLU A 198 -4.61 -24.29 9.29
C GLU A 198 -5.64 -24.53 10.41
N LYS A 199 -5.92 -25.79 10.75
CA LYS A 199 -6.86 -26.15 11.82
C LYS A 199 -6.27 -25.88 13.20
N ILE A 200 -4.96 -26.08 13.34
CA ILE A 200 -4.22 -25.77 14.58
C ILE A 200 -4.20 -24.25 14.79
N ILE A 201 -3.86 -23.48 13.75
CA ILE A 201 -3.91 -22.02 13.79
C ILE A 201 -5.32 -21.55 14.16
N GLN A 202 -6.36 -22.08 13.51
CA GLN A 202 -7.74 -21.71 13.83
C GLN A 202 -8.10 -22.01 15.28
N ALA A 203 -7.73 -23.18 15.80
CA ALA A 203 -7.99 -23.53 17.20
C ALA A 203 -7.26 -22.62 18.20
N CYS A 204 -6.04 -22.19 17.88
CA CYS A 204 -5.32 -21.20 18.67
C CYS A 204 -6.01 -19.82 18.63
N LEU A 205 -6.47 -19.37 17.46
CA LEU A 205 -7.20 -18.11 17.29
C LEU A 205 -8.55 -18.11 18.04
N ASP A 206 -9.28 -19.22 17.96
CA ASP A 206 -10.52 -19.42 18.72
C ASP A 206 -10.25 -19.38 20.23
N GLY A 207 -9.14 -19.98 20.67
CA GLY A 207 -8.67 -19.94 22.06
C GLY A 207 -8.32 -18.53 22.55
N LEU A 208 -7.71 -17.70 21.70
CA LEU A 208 -7.40 -16.30 22.03
C LEU A 208 -8.64 -15.41 22.15
N SER A 209 -9.74 -15.80 21.51
CA SER A 209 -11.00 -15.06 21.53
C SER A 209 -11.84 -15.30 22.79
N LEU A 210 -11.50 -16.32 23.59
CA LEU A 210 -12.20 -16.68 24.82
C LEU A 210 -11.66 -15.91 26.03
N PRO A 211 -12.51 -15.54 27.00
CA PRO A 211 -12.07 -14.90 28.23
C PRO A 211 -11.17 -15.84 29.05
N ASP A 212 -10.18 -15.28 29.75
CA ASP A 212 -9.14 -16.03 30.46
C ASP A 212 -9.74 -17.08 31.40
N SER A 213 -9.56 -18.36 31.05
CA SER A 213 -9.87 -19.48 31.90
C SER A 213 -8.74 -19.71 32.91
N GLY A 214 -8.49 -18.72 33.79
CA GLY A 214 -7.90 -18.89 35.12
C GLY A 214 -6.58 -19.66 35.29
N LEU A 215 -5.75 -19.88 34.26
CA LEU A 215 -4.46 -20.55 34.41
C LEU A 215 -3.43 -19.56 34.99
N LYS A 216 -3.29 -19.62 36.32
CA LYS A 216 -2.28 -18.91 37.10
C LYS A 216 -0.90 -19.56 36.96
N GLU A 217 -0.32 -19.49 35.77
CA GLU A 217 1.10 -19.81 35.56
C GLU A 217 1.89 -18.52 35.23
N THR A 218 3.17 -18.52 35.59
CA THR A 218 4.09 -17.35 35.62
C THR A 218 4.32 -16.67 34.27
N LEU A 219 3.87 -17.27 33.18
CA LEU A 219 3.78 -16.67 31.85
C LEU A 219 2.30 -16.66 31.43
N SER A 220 1.81 -15.51 30.98
CA SER A 220 0.44 -15.38 30.47
C SER A 220 0.27 -16.38 29.32
N TRP A 221 -0.71 -17.28 29.46
CA TRP A 221 -1.12 -18.25 28.44
C TRP A 221 -1.20 -17.64 27.03
N LYS A 222 -1.65 -16.39 26.94
CA LYS A 222 -1.78 -15.64 25.69
C LYS A 222 -0.43 -15.32 25.07
N ASP A 223 0.57 -14.96 25.88
CA ASP A 223 1.91 -14.61 25.40
C ASP A 223 2.58 -15.85 24.77
N LEU A 224 2.47 -17.01 25.42
CA LEU A 224 2.92 -18.29 24.84
C LEU A 224 2.18 -18.63 23.55
N CYS A 225 0.88 -18.34 23.47
CA CYS A 225 0.09 -18.61 22.27
C CYS A 225 0.52 -17.71 21.10
N TYR A 226 0.84 -16.43 21.35
CA TYR A 226 1.38 -15.54 20.33
C TYR A 226 2.77 -16.00 19.86
N ASP A 227 3.67 -16.35 20.78
CA ASP A 227 5.00 -16.87 20.45
C ASP A 227 4.95 -18.18 19.66
N PHE A 228 3.98 -19.02 20.00
CA PHE A 228 3.71 -20.26 19.29
C PHE A 228 3.25 -20.00 17.86
N LEU A 229 2.22 -19.17 17.68
CA LEU A 229 1.71 -18.78 16.36
C LEU A 229 2.78 -18.13 15.49
N ALA A 230 3.62 -17.27 16.09
CA ALA A 230 4.77 -16.65 15.43
C ALA A 230 5.77 -17.66 14.87
N ALA A 231 5.97 -18.78 15.57
CA ALA A 231 6.94 -19.80 15.20
C ALA A 231 6.42 -20.73 14.10
N ILE A 232 5.11 -21.05 14.12
CA ILE A 232 4.52 -22.02 13.18
C ILE A 232 3.93 -21.38 11.92
N ALA A 233 3.55 -20.10 11.98
CA ALA A 233 2.84 -19.40 10.92
C ALA A 233 3.23 -17.90 10.84
N PRO A 234 4.52 -17.59 10.59
CA PRO A 234 5.05 -16.22 10.65
C PRO A 234 4.49 -15.26 9.59
N GLU A 235 3.88 -15.78 8.53
CA GLU A 235 3.35 -15.02 7.38
C GLU A 235 1.84 -15.21 7.17
N ASP A 236 1.13 -15.82 8.13
CA ASP A 236 -0.33 -15.99 8.02
C ASP A 236 -1.04 -14.63 8.23
N LEU A 237 -1.88 -14.25 7.26
CA LEU A 237 -2.67 -13.01 7.22
C LEU A 237 -3.51 -12.76 8.47
N ARG A 238 -3.94 -13.82 9.16
CA ARG A 238 -4.76 -13.73 10.39
C ARG A 238 -3.89 -13.59 11.64
N VAL A 239 -2.67 -14.14 11.60
CA VAL A 239 -1.74 -14.16 12.74
C VAL A 239 -0.98 -12.85 12.83
N CYS A 240 -0.42 -12.35 11.71
CA CYS A 240 0.43 -11.17 11.74
C CYS A 240 -0.23 -9.93 12.40
N PRO A 241 -1.50 -9.55 12.10
CA PRO A 241 -2.12 -8.40 12.74
C PRO A 241 -2.30 -8.55 14.25
N LEU A 242 -2.66 -9.76 14.70
CA LEU A 242 -2.82 -10.06 16.13
C LEU A 242 -1.47 -10.01 16.86
N GLN A 243 -0.43 -10.52 16.22
CA GLN A 243 0.92 -10.51 16.76
C GLN A 243 1.51 -9.09 16.81
N ALA A 244 1.27 -8.27 15.77
CA ALA A 244 1.67 -6.85 15.76
C ALA A 244 1.00 -6.08 16.90
N ARG A 245 -0.30 -6.33 17.13
CA ARG A 245 -1.03 -5.77 18.28
C ARG A 245 -0.42 -6.19 19.61
N HIS A 246 -0.14 -7.48 19.78
CA HIS A 246 0.47 -7.98 21.00
C HIS A 246 1.84 -7.36 21.28
N LEU A 247 2.71 -7.31 20.27
CA LEU A 247 4.03 -6.67 20.38
C LEU A 247 3.92 -5.17 20.71
N PHE A 248 2.92 -4.49 20.15
CA PHE A 248 2.64 -3.09 20.47
C PHE A 248 2.20 -2.92 21.94
N GLU A 249 1.29 -3.78 22.43
CA GLU A 249 0.83 -3.78 23.84
C GLU A 249 2.01 -4.06 24.81
N GLN A 250 2.96 -4.92 24.43
CA GLN A 250 4.19 -5.20 25.19
C GLN A 250 5.28 -4.12 25.04
N ARG A 251 5.01 -3.03 24.30
CA ARG A 251 5.95 -1.92 24.02
C ARG A 251 7.19 -2.34 23.23
N MET A 252 7.13 -3.46 22.52
CA MET A 252 8.19 -3.96 21.64
C MET A 252 8.05 -3.35 20.24
N TYR A 253 8.20 -2.02 20.16
CA TYR A 253 7.84 -1.25 18.96
C TYR A 253 8.70 -1.60 17.74
N GLU A 254 10.01 -1.83 17.90
CA GLU A 254 10.89 -2.18 16.76
C GLU A 254 10.53 -3.55 16.16
N GLU A 255 10.20 -4.52 17.01
CA GLU A 255 9.75 -5.84 16.56
C GLU A 255 8.39 -5.78 15.87
N CYS A 256 7.47 -4.95 16.39
CA CYS A 256 6.19 -4.67 15.75
C CYS A 256 6.37 -4.09 14.34
N VAL A 257 7.31 -3.13 14.17
CA VAL A 257 7.63 -2.55 12.85
C VAL A 257 8.23 -3.58 11.91
N SER A 258 9.18 -4.39 12.38
CA SER A 258 9.84 -5.44 11.60
C SER A 258 8.84 -6.49 11.10
N LEU A 259 8.00 -7.00 12.01
CA LEU A 259 6.97 -7.98 11.70
C LEU A 259 5.94 -7.42 10.72
N SER A 260 5.44 -6.21 10.98
CA SER A 260 4.43 -5.58 10.12
C SER A 260 4.99 -5.29 8.72
N SER A 261 6.26 -4.92 8.62
CA SER A 261 6.90 -4.65 7.32
C SER A 261 7.06 -5.91 6.49
N ARG A 262 7.57 -6.99 7.10
CA ARG A 262 7.68 -8.29 6.42
C ARG A 262 6.31 -8.82 5.98
N ALA A 263 5.30 -8.70 6.85
CA ALA A 263 3.94 -9.12 6.54
C ALA A 263 3.35 -8.31 5.37
N LEU A 264 3.49 -6.98 5.38
CA LEU A 264 2.99 -6.11 4.31
C LEU A 264 3.70 -6.36 2.96
N GLU A 265 5.00 -6.69 2.97
CA GLU A 265 5.74 -7.10 1.77
C GLU A 265 5.21 -8.42 1.20
N ALA A 266 5.03 -9.44 2.06
CA ALA A 266 4.45 -10.71 1.67
C ALA A 266 3.03 -10.54 1.08
N PHE A 267 2.20 -9.69 1.69
CA PHE A 267 0.81 -9.48 1.24
C PHE A 267 0.71 -8.63 -0.02
N SER A 268 1.69 -7.75 -0.26
CA SER A 268 1.80 -7.03 -1.53
C SER A 268 2.10 -7.99 -2.68
N SER A 269 2.91 -9.02 -2.43
CA SER A 269 3.25 -10.04 -3.44
C SER A 269 2.11 -11.01 -3.76
N SER A 270 1.19 -11.24 -2.80
CA SER A 270 0.03 -12.13 -2.97
C SER A 270 -1.21 -11.44 -3.56
N GLY A 271 -1.17 -10.11 -3.77
CA GLY A 271 -2.28 -9.33 -4.34
C GLY A 271 -3.43 -9.06 -3.36
N SER A 272 -3.24 -9.29 -2.06
CA SER A 272 -4.27 -9.10 -1.02
C SER A 272 -4.19 -7.73 -0.31
N SER A 273 -3.82 -6.67 -1.03
CA SER A 273 -3.45 -5.37 -0.45
C SER A 273 -4.60 -4.63 0.28
N ASN A 274 -5.86 -4.93 -0.04
CA ASN A 274 -7.04 -4.20 0.46
C ASN A 274 -7.82 -4.92 1.57
N SER A 275 -7.20 -5.87 2.28
CA SER A 275 -7.89 -6.60 3.34
C SER A 275 -8.03 -5.77 4.63
N GLN A 276 -8.94 -6.17 5.52
CA GLN A 276 -9.08 -5.53 6.83
C GLN A 276 -7.82 -5.72 7.69
N GLU A 277 -7.16 -6.86 7.50
CA GLU A 277 -5.93 -7.27 8.16
C GLU A 277 -4.75 -6.39 7.74
N THR A 278 -4.64 -6.03 6.46
CA THR A 278 -3.59 -5.10 5.99
C THR A 278 -3.80 -3.70 6.58
N SER A 279 -5.04 -3.22 6.65
CA SER A 279 -5.35 -1.96 7.34
C SER A 279 -4.96 -2.01 8.81
N SER A 280 -5.24 -3.11 9.52
CA SER A 280 -4.85 -3.27 10.93
C SER A 280 -3.33 -3.22 11.11
N LEU A 281 -2.57 -3.88 10.24
CA LEU A 281 -1.11 -3.87 10.28
C LEU A 281 -0.52 -2.49 10.02
N LEU A 282 -1.04 -1.76 9.02
CA LEU A 282 -0.63 -0.38 8.75
C LEU A 282 -0.86 0.52 9.98
N MET A 283 -2.00 0.37 10.66
CA MET A 283 -2.32 1.14 11.86
C MET A 283 -1.35 0.86 13.02
N HIS A 284 -1.06 -0.42 13.31
CA HIS A 284 -0.12 -0.78 14.38
C HIS A 284 1.32 -0.38 14.04
N ARG A 285 1.73 -0.51 12.77
CA ARG A 285 3.07 -0.06 12.33
C ARG A 285 3.21 1.46 12.43
N ALA A 286 2.18 2.22 12.05
CA ALA A 286 2.16 3.67 12.22
C ALA A 286 2.24 4.07 13.70
N ALA A 287 1.44 3.43 14.56
CA ALA A 287 1.49 3.69 16.00
C ALA A 287 2.88 3.38 16.59
N ALA A 288 3.51 2.28 16.15
CA ALA A 288 4.86 1.92 16.57
C ALA A 288 5.91 2.95 16.10
N PHE A 289 5.83 3.45 14.86
CA PHE A 289 6.71 4.52 14.39
C PHE A 289 6.58 5.80 15.23
N LEU A 290 5.34 6.19 15.58
CA LEU A 290 5.11 7.35 16.44
C LEU A 290 5.74 7.14 17.83
N ALA A 291 5.59 5.95 18.41
CA ALA A 291 6.14 5.61 19.72
C ALA A 291 7.68 5.59 19.74
N ILE A 292 8.32 5.14 18.66
CA ILE A 292 9.78 5.20 18.48
C ILE A 292 10.26 6.66 18.34
N GLY A 293 9.40 7.56 17.86
CA GLY A 293 9.73 8.99 17.67
C GLY A 293 10.64 9.27 16.47
N ARG A 294 10.76 8.31 15.54
CA ARG A 294 11.50 8.40 14.28
C ARG A 294 10.57 7.94 13.14
N HIS A 295 10.93 8.19 11.88
CA HIS A 295 10.14 7.72 10.71
C HIS A 295 8.72 8.32 10.58
N VAL A 296 8.60 9.62 10.83
CA VAL A 296 7.34 10.36 10.64
C VAL A 296 6.79 10.24 9.20
N PRO A 297 7.60 10.31 8.12
CA PRO A 297 7.09 10.14 6.76
C PRO A 297 6.45 8.77 6.52
N GLU A 298 7.08 7.70 7.02
CA GLU A 298 6.58 6.33 6.90
C GLU A 298 5.31 6.11 7.73
N MET A 299 5.26 6.67 8.94
CA MET A 299 4.05 6.71 9.76
C MET A 299 2.87 7.35 9.01
N LEU A 300 3.06 8.54 8.44
CA LEU A 300 2.00 9.24 7.71
C LEU A 300 1.56 8.46 6.47
N LYS A 301 2.52 7.86 5.74
CA LYS A 301 2.23 7.02 4.58
C LYS A 301 1.34 5.84 4.96
N ASP A 302 1.61 5.18 6.07
CA ASP A 302 0.83 4.04 6.55
C ASP A 302 -0.58 4.45 6.98
N LEU A 303 -0.71 5.57 7.70
CA LEU A 303 -2.01 6.11 8.11
C LEU A 303 -2.85 6.48 6.88
N VAL A 304 -2.29 7.23 5.93
CA VAL A 304 -3.00 7.61 4.71
C VAL A 304 -3.46 6.37 3.93
N ALA A 305 -2.59 5.36 3.77
CA ALA A 305 -2.94 4.11 3.11
C ALA A 305 -4.06 3.33 3.84
N ALA A 306 -4.04 3.29 5.17
CA ALA A 306 -5.09 2.63 5.96
C ALA A 306 -6.45 3.34 5.79
N PHE A 307 -6.46 4.68 5.83
CA PHE A 307 -7.67 5.47 5.66
C PHE A 307 -8.23 5.43 4.23
N GLU A 308 -7.37 5.28 3.22
CA GLU A 308 -7.80 5.05 1.83
C GLU A 308 -8.48 3.70 1.63
N ALA A 309 -7.93 2.64 2.25
CA ALA A 309 -8.48 1.30 2.12
C ALA A 309 -9.82 1.16 2.86
N HIS A 310 -9.88 1.55 4.14
CA HIS A 310 -11.04 1.34 5.01
C HIS A 310 -11.25 2.50 6.00
N PRO A 311 -11.83 3.64 5.56
CA PRO A 311 -11.85 4.87 6.37
C PRO A 311 -12.58 4.73 7.71
N LYS A 312 -13.69 3.98 7.75
CA LYS A 312 -14.46 3.77 8.98
C LYS A 312 -13.70 2.92 10.00
N LEU A 313 -13.09 1.82 9.54
CA LEU A 313 -12.31 0.93 10.40
C LEU A 313 -11.03 1.61 10.87
N ALA A 314 -10.31 2.25 9.95
CA ALA A 314 -9.10 3.01 10.26
C ALA A 314 -9.37 4.11 11.29
N LYS A 315 -10.50 4.82 11.19
CA LYS A 315 -10.91 5.81 12.20
C LYS A 315 -11.10 5.19 13.59
N THR A 316 -11.84 4.08 13.68
CA THR A 316 -12.02 3.40 14.97
C THR A 316 -10.71 2.88 15.56
N SER A 317 -9.81 2.36 14.72
CA SER A 317 -8.49 1.92 15.17
C SER A 317 -7.60 3.10 15.56
N PHE A 318 -7.72 4.25 14.88
CA PHE A 318 -6.97 5.46 15.18
C PHE A 318 -7.35 6.01 16.57
N GLU A 319 -8.65 6.12 16.84
CA GLU A 319 -9.17 6.56 18.14
C GLU A 319 -8.80 5.61 19.28
N ALA A 320 -8.57 4.31 18.99
CA ALA A 320 -8.15 3.33 19.98
C ALA A 320 -6.63 3.32 20.24
N LEU A 321 -5.81 3.57 19.21
CA LEU A 321 -4.35 3.47 19.29
C LEU A 321 -3.65 4.77 19.67
N PHE A 322 -4.22 5.92 19.31
CA PHE A 322 -3.59 7.22 19.50
C PHE A 322 -4.31 8.01 20.59
N SER A 323 -3.57 8.44 21.62
CA SER A 323 -4.10 9.38 22.60
C SER A 323 -4.43 10.74 21.97
N PRO A 324 -5.29 11.59 22.58
CA PRO A 324 -5.63 12.89 22.01
C PRO A 324 -4.41 13.78 21.71
N GLY A 325 -3.38 13.76 22.57
CA GLY A 325 -2.13 14.50 22.34
C GLY A 325 -1.27 13.91 21.21
N GLU A 326 -1.33 12.60 20.99
CA GLU A 326 -0.68 11.96 19.85
C GLU A 326 -1.42 12.25 18.54
N ALA A 327 -2.75 12.25 18.56
CA ALA A 327 -3.58 12.63 17.43
C ALA A 327 -3.29 14.07 16.99
N GLU A 328 -3.19 15.02 17.92
CA GLU A 328 -2.79 16.41 17.62
C GLU A 328 -1.39 16.48 16.99
N ARG A 329 -0.43 15.69 17.49
CA ARG A 329 0.91 15.58 16.89
C ARG A 329 0.82 15.03 15.47
N VAL A 330 0.07 13.97 15.23
CA VAL A 330 -0.12 13.38 13.90
C VAL A 330 -0.75 14.40 12.94
N GLU A 331 -1.78 15.11 13.39
CA GLU A 331 -2.44 16.17 12.63
C GLU A 331 -1.45 17.27 12.24
N LYS A 332 -0.64 17.75 13.19
CA LYS A 332 0.40 18.76 12.92
C LYS A 332 1.38 18.28 11.86
N HIS A 333 1.88 17.05 11.95
CA HIS A 333 2.79 16.50 10.93
C HIS A 333 2.11 16.37 9.57
N ALA A 334 0.87 15.87 9.52
CA ALA A 334 0.09 15.76 8.29
C ALA A 334 -0.13 17.13 7.63
N ARG A 335 -0.42 18.19 8.42
CA ARG A 335 -0.51 19.56 7.92
C ARG A 335 0.83 20.06 7.37
N THR A 336 1.96 19.76 8.01
CA THR A 336 3.28 20.16 7.48
C THR A 336 3.60 19.51 6.14
N VAL A 337 3.27 18.23 5.97
CA VAL A 337 3.44 17.52 4.70
C VAL A 337 2.50 18.09 3.64
N LEU A 338 1.24 18.34 4.00
CA LEU A 338 0.27 18.96 3.10
C LEU A 338 0.75 20.30 2.55
N GLU A 339 1.26 21.18 3.42
CA GLU A 339 1.77 22.49 2.99
C GLU A 339 3.02 22.36 2.13
N ALA A 340 3.92 21.41 2.44
CA ALA A 340 5.12 21.15 1.63
C ALA A 340 4.77 20.63 0.24
N ASP A 341 3.87 19.66 0.13
CA ASP A 341 3.44 19.09 -1.14
C ASP A 341 2.69 20.13 -1.99
N PHE A 342 1.83 20.94 -1.37
CA PHE A 342 1.11 21.99 -2.07
C PHE A 342 2.02 23.16 -2.48
N ALA A 343 3.07 23.45 -1.70
CA ALA A 343 4.11 24.40 -2.10
C ALA A 343 4.90 23.89 -3.31
N ALA A 344 5.28 22.61 -3.31
CA ALA A 344 5.95 21.98 -4.45
C ALA A 344 5.09 22.06 -5.73
N TYR A 345 3.77 21.83 -5.61
CA TYR A 345 2.82 22.03 -6.70
C TYR A 345 2.83 23.48 -7.23
N LYS A 346 2.73 24.47 -6.33
CA LYS A 346 2.75 25.90 -6.71
C LYS A 346 4.03 26.29 -7.43
N ASP A 347 5.17 25.83 -6.93
CA ASP A 347 6.48 26.15 -7.51
C ASP A 347 6.68 25.47 -8.87
N ALA A 348 6.23 24.22 -9.02
CA ALA A 348 6.21 23.54 -10.32
C ALA A 348 5.39 24.33 -11.37
N ILE A 349 4.23 24.88 -10.97
CA ILE A 349 3.42 25.72 -11.87
C ILE A 349 4.10 27.04 -12.19
N ARG A 350 4.72 27.70 -11.22
CA ARG A 350 5.41 28.99 -11.43
C ARG A 350 6.52 28.87 -12.47
N VAL A 351 7.37 27.84 -12.33
CA VAL A 351 8.54 27.61 -13.20
C VAL A 351 8.15 27.02 -14.57
N ARG A 352 6.90 26.59 -14.76
CA ARG A 352 6.45 25.99 -16.03
C ARG A 352 6.56 26.98 -17.19
N ASN A 353 7.43 26.64 -18.16
CA ASN A 353 7.68 27.43 -19.37
C ASN A 353 6.49 27.36 -20.35
N GLU A 354 5.92 26.17 -20.55
CA GLU A 354 4.80 25.97 -21.46
C GLU A 354 3.48 26.38 -20.81
N VAL A 355 2.91 27.50 -21.26
CA VAL A 355 1.64 27.99 -20.71
C VAL A 355 0.46 27.07 -21.06
N ARG A 356 0.49 26.44 -22.25
CA ARG A 356 -0.56 25.53 -22.75
C ARG A 356 -0.40 24.08 -22.28
N SER A 357 0.24 23.86 -21.13
CA SER A 357 0.44 22.54 -20.53
C SER A 357 -0.34 22.40 -19.21
N ASN A 358 -0.69 21.17 -18.84
CA ASN A 358 -1.20 20.82 -17.51
C ASN A 358 -0.13 20.16 -16.62
N GLY A 359 1.14 20.18 -17.03
CA GLY A 359 2.23 19.66 -16.21
C GLY A 359 2.26 20.29 -14.82
N GLY A 360 2.53 19.48 -13.80
CA GLY A 360 2.41 19.78 -12.39
C GLY A 360 1.15 19.20 -11.73
N GLN A 361 0.12 18.84 -12.52
CA GLN A 361 -1.13 18.26 -11.99
C GLN A 361 -0.92 16.90 -11.31
N GLU A 362 0.11 16.16 -11.71
CA GLU A 362 0.57 14.91 -11.09
C GLU A 362 0.98 15.04 -9.61
N LEU A 363 1.22 16.26 -9.13
CA LEU A 363 1.55 16.56 -7.73
C LEU A 363 0.31 16.76 -6.85
N ILE A 364 -0.90 16.84 -7.44
CA ILE A 364 -2.15 17.02 -6.68
C ILE A 364 -2.65 15.74 -5.99
N PRO A 365 -2.58 14.53 -6.58
CA PRO A 365 -3.09 13.34 -5.92
C PRO A 365 -2.49 13.09 -4.52
N PRO A 366 -1.17 13.23 -4.25
CA PRO A 366 -0.63 13.14 -2.90
C PRO A 366 -1.24 14.15 -1.92
N VAL A 367 -1.49 15.38 -2.36
CA VAL A 367 -2.15 16.44 -1.58
C VAL A 367 -3.59 16.03 -1.23
N LEU A 368 -4.34 15.50 -2.19
CA LEU A 368 -5.71 15.02 -1.99
C LEU A 368 -5.78 13.88 -0.97
N ARG A 369 -4.87 12.91 -1.04
CA ARG A 369 -4.80 11.79 -0.09
C ARG A 369 -4.58 12.27 1.34
N THR A 370 -3.63 13.20 1.53
CA THR A 370 -3.38 13.82 2.84
C THR A 370 -4.56 14.66 3.34
N LEU A 371 -5.24 15.39 2.45
CA LEU A 371 -6.47 16.12 2.80
C LEU A 371 -7.59 15.19 3.22
N HIS A 372 -7.81 14.09 2.50
CA HIS A 372 -8.80 13.08 2.85
C HIS A 372 -8.55 12.48 4.22
N PHE A 373 -7.29 12.16 4.53
CA PHE A 373 -6.90 11.72 5.86
C PHE A 373 -7.20 12.78 6.94
N LEU A 374 -6.76 14.04 6.74
CA LEU A 374 -7.00 15.13 7.69
C LEU A 374 -8.49 15.38 7.95
N VAL A 375 -9.34 15.31 6.92
CA VAL A 375 -10.80 15.45 7.06
C VAL A 375 -11.41 14.42 8.02
N GLN A 376 -10.80 13.23 8.14
CA GLN A 376 -11.30 12.18 9.04
C GLN A 376 -10.89 12.37 10.49
N ILE A 377 -9.69 12.93 10.72
CA ILE A 377 -9.08 13.04 12.05
C ILE A 377 -9.19 14.43 12.70
N ALA A 378 -9.44 15.50 11.93
CA ALA A 378 -9.45 16.87 12.42
C ALA A 378 -10.85 17.54 12.27
N PRO A 379 -11.81 17.22 13.17
CA PRO A 379 -13.18 17.73 13.06
C PRO A 379 -13.30 19.24 13.24
N GLU A 380 -12.40 19.88 14.01
CA GLU A 380 -12.45 21.31 14.31
C GLU A 380 -12.16 22.20 13.10
N SER A 381 -11.36 21.69 12.15
CA SER A 381 -10.96 22.41 10.94
C SER A 381 -11.68 21.90 9.68
N LEU A 382 -12.75 21.12 9.86
CA LEU A 382 -13.44 20.43 8.78
C LEU A 382 -13.86 21.36 7.63
N ARG A 383 -14.33 22.57 7.95
CA ARG A 383 -14.71 23.55 6.91
C ARG A 383 -13.50 24.02 6.10
N GLU A 384 -12.42 24.42 6.77
CA GLU A 384 -11.19 24.86 6.08
C GLU A 384 -10.64 23.75 5.19
N LEU A 385 -10.58 22.51 5.72
CA LEU A 385 -10.12 21.35 4.98
C LEU A 385 -10.98 21.04 3.77
N ASN A 386 -12.32 21.13 3.88
CA ASN A 386 -13.21 20.96 2.73
C ASN A 386 -13.08 22.09 1.69
N VAL A 387 -12.82 23.33 2.10
CA VAL A 387 -12.51 24.43 1.16
C VAL A 387 -11.23 24.14 0.37
N ARG A 388 -10.19 23.61 1.03
CA ARG A 388 -8.94 23.19 0.38
C ARG A 388 -9.15 21.97 -0.51
N LEU A 389 -9.99 21.02 -0.10
CA LEU A 389 -10.35 19.85 -0.88
C LEU A 389 -11.05 20.25 -2.18
N ALA A 390 -11.98 21.20 -2.13
CA ALA A 390 -12.60 21.77 -3.32
C ALA A 390 -11.57 22.42 -4.26
N ASP A 391 -10.61 23.20 -3.72
CA ASP A 391 -9.53 23.77 -4.53
C ASP A 391 -8.73 22.68 -5.24
N CYS A 392 -8.34 21.62 -4.52
CA CYS A 392 -7.53 20.54 -5.07
C CYS A 392 -8.30 19.72 -6.11
N TYR A 393 -9.60 19.46 -5.93
CA TYR A 393 -10.41 18.81 -6.96
C TYR A 393 -10.51 19.64 -8.25
N LEU A 394 -10.68 20.96 -8.12
CA LEU A 394 -10.66 21.84 -9.27
C LEU A 394 -9.30 21.82 -9.99
N LEU A 395 -8.20 21.83 -9.23
CA LEU A 395 -6.83 21.79 -9.76
C LEU A 395 -6.49 20.42 -10.39
N GLU A 396 -7.04 19.32 -9.86
CA GLU A 396 -7.00 17.97 -10.45
C GLU A 396 -7.87 17.85 -11.71
N GLY A 397 -8.84 18.75 -11.89
CA GLY A 397 -9.81 18.70 -12.99
C GLY A 397 -11.06 17.87 -12.69
N ASN A 398 -11.26 17.42 -11.45
CA ASN A 398 -12.50 16.80 -10.99
C ASN A 398 -13.55 17.87 -10.67
N ILE A 399 -14.10 18.47 -11.74
CA ILE A 399 -15.04 19.60 -11.65
C ILE A 399 -16.32 19.23 -10.89
N SER A 400 -16.83 18.00 -11.06
CA SER A 400 -18.04 17.54 -10.38
C SER A 400 -17.88 17.48 -8.87
N ALA A 401 -16.78 16.88 -8.38
CA ALA A 401 -16.53 16.78 -6.95
C ALA A 401 -16.31 18.18 -6.33
N SER A 402 -15.57 19.05 -7.02
CA SER A 402 -15.37 20.43 -6.56
C SER A 402 -16.70 21.19 -6.45
N LEU A 403 -17.59 21.09 -7.45
CA LEU A 403 -18.92 21.73 -7.40
C LEU A 403 -19.75 21.24 -6.23
N GLU A 404 -19.81 19.92 -6.01
CA GLU A 404 -20.57 19.33 -4.91
C GLU A 404 -20.10 19.85 -3.55
N VAL A 405 -18.78 19.92 -3.33
CA VAL A 405 -18.23 20.48 -2.08
C VAL A 405 -18.54 21.97 -1.97
N CYS A 406 -18.34 22.76 -3.03
CA CYS A 406 -18.62 24.19 -3.02
C CYS A 406 -20.09 24.50 -2.73
N ASP A 407 -21.02 23.83 -3.40
CA ASP A 407 -22.46 24.06 -3.25
C ASP A 407 -22.94 23.67 -1.86
N ARG A 408 -22.48 22.53 -1.34
CA ARG A 408 -22.78 22.11 0.04
C ARG A 408 -22.28 23.11 1.08
N LEU A 409 -21.07 23.64 0.92
CA LEU A 409 -20.50 24.62 1.85
C LEU A 409 -21.16 26.00 1.72
N LEU A 410 -21.50 26.44 0.50
CA LEU A 410 -22.19 27.71 0.26
C LEU A 410 -23.66 27.70 0.70
N ALA A 411 -24.30 26.52 0.71
CA ALA A 411 -25.65 26.35 1.24
C ALA A 411 -25.72 26.36 2.79
N SER A 412 -24.57 26.22 3.48
CA SER A 412 -24.50 26.29 4.93
C SER A 412 -24.69 27.72 5.46
N ALA A 413 -25.16 27.87 6.70
CA ALA A 413 -25.40 29.18 7.31
C ALA A 413 -24.11 29.98 7.60
N GLU A 414 -22.98 29.31 7.71
CA GLU A 414 -21.68 29.92 7.94
C GLU A 414 -21.15 30.63 6.67
N THR A 415 -20.65 31.85 6.83
CA THR A 415 -20.16 32.70 5.74
C THR A 415 -18.63 32.73 5.61
N THR A 416 -17.92 32.00 6.48
CA THR A 416 -16.45 31.90 6.41
C THR A 416 -16.03 31.27 5.07
N TYR A 417 -14.97 31.83 4.48
CA TYR A 417 -14.42 31.45 3.17
C TYR A 417 -15.35 31.65 1.97
N ARG A 418 -16.45 32.39 2.09
CA ARG A 418 -17.42 32.61 1.00
C ARG A 418 -16.78 33.07 -0.31
N ASN A 419 -15.91 34.08 -0.29
CA ASN A 419 -15.25 34.58 -1.51
C ASN A 419 -14.31 33.56 -2.14
N THR A 420 -13.65 32.72 -1.34
CA THR A 420 -12.80 31.62 -1.85
C THR A 420 -13.65 30.55 -2.51
N LEU A 421 -14.76 30.16 -1.89
CA LEU A 421 -15.71 29.18 -2.42
C LEU A 421 -16.37 29.67 -3.72
N LEU A 422 -16.79 30.93 -3.78
CA LEU A 422 -17.32 31.53 -5.01
C LEU A 422 -16.26 31.56 -6.12
N ALA A 423 -14.99 31.84 -5.80
CA ALA A 423 -13.92 31.84 -6.80
C ALA A 423 -13.71 30.43 -7.38
N GLN A 424 -13.66 29.41 -6.51
CA GLN A 424 -13.53 28.00 -6.90
C GLN A 424 -14.73 27.55 -7.74
N ARG A 425 -15.96 27.82 -7.28
CA ARG A 425 -17.19 27.46 -8.00
C ARG A 425 -17.30 28.18 -9.34
N GLY A 426 -16.95 29.46 -9.40
CA GLY A 426 -16.90 30.24 -10.64
C GLY A 426 -15.96 29.61 -11.67
N PHE A 427 -14.77 29.15 -11.25
CA PHE A 427 -13.88 28.39 -12.14
C PHE A 427 -14.44 27.02 -12.51
N CYS A 428 -15.10 26.31 -11.61
CA CYS A 428 -15.78 25.05 -11.94
C CYS A 428 -16.85 25.25 -13.02
N HIS A 429 -17.68 26.29 -12.88
CA HIS A 429 -18.67 26.67 -13.89
C HIS A 429 -17.99 27.05 -15.22
N LEU A 430 -16.86 27.76 -15.17
CA LEU A 430 -16.08 28.11 -16.35
C LEU A 430 -15.56 26.86 -17.08
N HIS A 431 -15.01 25.87 -16.36
CA HIS A 431 -14.59 24.57 -16.92
C HIS A 431 -15.77 23.75 -17.45
N ALA A 432 -16.96 23.86 -16.82
CA ALA A 432 -18.20 23.26 -17.28
C ALA A 432 -18.91 24.05 -18.40
N ASN A 433 -18.28 25.10 -18.94
CA ASN A 433 -18.83 26.00 -19.97
C ASN A 433 -20.16 26.70 -19.57
N ARG A 434 -20.41 26.84 -18.27
CA ARG A 434 -21.54 27.57 -17.64
C ARG A 434 -21.13 29.01 -17.37
N ARG A 435 -20.99 29.78 -18.46
CA ARG A 435 -20.45 31.15 -18.43
C ARG A 435 -21.28 32.15 -17.61
N PRO A 436 -22.63 32.18 -17.67
CA PRO A 436 -23.38 33.17 -16.90
C PRO A 436 -23.26 32.92 -15.39
N GLU A 437 -23.27 31.66 -14.95
CA GLU A 437 -23.10 31.28 -13.55
C GLU A 437 -21.69 31.61 -13.06
N ALA A 438 -20.66 31.32 -13.87
CA ALA A 438 -19.29 31.71 -13.57
C ALA A 438 -19.14 33.23 -13.41
N LEU A 439 -19.77 34.01 -14.31
CA LEU A 439 -19.73 35.47 -14.27
C LEU A 439 -20.40 36.02 -13.02
N GLN A 440 -21.55 35.45 -12.64
CA GLN A 440 -22.28 35.82 -11.42
C GLN A 440 -21.42 35.61 -10.17
N ASP A 441 -20.77 34.45 -10.06
CA ASP A 441 -19.89 34.14 -8.92
C ASP A 441 -18.68 35.10 -8.86
N PHE A 442 -18.04 35.39 -9.99
CA PHE A 442 -16.91 36.33 -10.03
C PHE A 442 -17.34 37.77 -9.74
N GLN A 443 -18.53 38.20 -10.18
CA GLN A 443 -19.06 39.52 -9.87
C GLN A 443 -19.38 39.67 -8.39
N ALA A 444 -20.02 38.66 -7.79
CA ALA A 444 -20.36 38.68 -6.37
C ALA A 444 -19.13 38.88 -5.45
N ILE A 445 -17.97 38.34 -5.83
CA ILE A 445 -16.72 38.54 -5.09
C ILE A 445 -16.23 39.99 -5.19
N LEU A 446 -16.35 40.59 -6.37
CA LEU A 446 -15.83 41.92 -6.66
C LEU A 446 -16.76 43.04 -6.16
N GLU A 447 -18.02 42.71 -5.92
CA GLU A 447 -19.04 43.58 -5.32
C GLU A 447 -19.11 43.42 -3.78
N ASP A 448 -18.38 42.47 -3.20
CA ASP A 448 -18.30 42.29 -1.75
C ASP A 448 -17.66 43.52 -1.09
N LEU A 449 -18.17 43.89 0.08
CA LEU A 449 -17.68 44.99 0.91
C LEU A 449 -16.33 44.68 1.55
N VAL A 450 -16.01 43.40 1.78
CA VAL A 450 -14.74 42.96 2.38
C VAL A 450 -14.08 41.88 1.51
N PRO A 451 -13.58 42.26 0.31
CA PRO A 451 -13.04 41.30 -0.63
C PRO A 451 -11.68 40.73 -0.18
N HIS A 452 -11.51 39.41 -0.29
CA HIS A 452 -10.22 38.77 -0.02
C HIS A 452 -9.30 38.92 -1.25
N PRO A 453 -8.06 39.47 -1.12
CA PRO A 453 -7.23 39.82 -2.26
C PRO A 453 -6.98 38.66 -3.25
N SER A 454 -6.70 37.46 -2.73
CA SER A 454 -6.43 36.29 -3.59
C SER A 454 -7.67 35.83 -4.35
N SER A 455 -8.84 35.93 -3.71
CA SER A 455 -10.12 35.59 -4.33
C SER A 455 -10.50 36.60 -5.42
N CYS A 456 -10.16 37.88 -5.22
CA CYS A 456 -10.32 38.91 -6.25
C CYS A 456 -9.42 38.69 -7.45
N VAL A 457 -8.14 38.33 -7.25
CA VAL A 457 -7.23 38.02 -8.37
C VAL A 457 -7.78 36.86 -9.20
N LYS A 458 -8.22 35.78 -8.54
CA LYS A 458 -8.91 34.65 -9.17
C LYS A 458 -10.16 35.10 -9.94
N ALA A 459 -11.03 35.89 -9.32
CA ALA A 459 -12.26 36.39 -9.93
C ALA A 459 -12.01 37.30 -11.15
N LEU A 460 -11.02 38.21 -11.07
CA LEU A 460 -10.61 39.07 -12.18
C LEU A 460 -10.06 38.25 -13.35
N CYS A 461 -9.24 37.22 -13.08
CA CYS A 461 -8.73 36.34 -14.13
C CYS A 461 -9.87 35.56 -14.80
N GLY A 462 -10.79 34.98 -14.03
CA GLY A 462 -11.93 34.24 -14.57
C GLY A 462 -12.88 35.14 -15.37
N ARG A 463 -13.26 36.30 -14.82
CA ARG A 463 -14.10 37.28 -15.50
C ARG A 463 -13.44 37.85 -16.75
N GLY A 464 -12.14 38.13 -16.69
CA GLY A 464 -11.36 38.62 -17.82
C GLY A 464 -11.42 37.65 -19.00
N LEU A 465 -11.26 36.34 -18.77
CA LEU A 465 -11.41 35.33 -19.82
C LEU A 465 -12.82 35.30 -20.42
N ILE A 466 -13.86 35.39 -19.59
CA ILE A 466 -15.25 35.44 -20.07
C ILE A 466 -15.47 36.67 -20.96
N ARG A 467 -14.92 37.83 -20.57
CA ARG A 467 -14.97 39.07 -21.37
C ARG A 467 -14.19 38.95 -22.68
N ALA A 468 -13.09 38.21 -22.69
CA ALA A 468 -12.32 37.94 -23.91
C ALA A 468 -13.16 37.15 -24.91
N TRP A 469 -13.84 36.09 -24.47
CA TRP A 469 -14.78 35.34 -25.32
C TRP A 469 -15.99 36.16 -25.76
N ALA A 470 -16.43 37.12 -24.95
CA ALA A 470 -17.51 38.03 -25.30
C ALA A 470 -17.09 39.13 -26.31
N GLY A 471 -15.82 39.16 -26.75
CA GLY A 471 -15.34 40.16 -27.70
C GLY A 471 -15.08 41.53 -27.06
N HIS A 472 -14.78 41.57 -25.75
CA HIS A 472 -14.45 42.79 -25.02
C HIS A 472 -12.98 42.80 -24.58
N PRO A 473 -12.02 42.90 -25.52
CA PRO A 473 -10.60 42.72 -25.21
C PRO A 473 -10.03 43.86 -24.36
N TYR A 474 -10.56 45.09 -24.48
CA TYR A 474 -10.16 46.21 -23.60
C TYR A 474 -10.54 45.96 -22.14
N LEU A 475 -11.78 45.52 -21.86
CA LEU A 475 -12.22 45.19 -20.50
C LEU A 475 -11.48 43.97 -19.95
N THR A 476 -11.12 43.02 -20.82
CA THR A 476 -10.24 41.90 -20.49
C THR A 476 -8.89 42.41 -19.98
N ALA A 477 -8.23 43.29 -20.73
CA ALA A 477 -6.95 43.85 -20.33
C ALA A 477 -7.06 44.60 -18.99
N LEU A 478 -8.12 45.38 -18.77
CA LEU A 478 -8.35 46.06 -17.48
C LEU A 478 -8.48 45.09 -16.29
N ASP A 479 -9.15 43.95 -16.46
CA ASP A 479 -9.24 42.95 -15.39
C ASP A 479 -7.86 42.37 -15.03
N TYR A 480 -7.06 42.00 -16.04
CA TYR A 480 -5.71 41.47 -15.81
C TYR A 480 -4.73 42.54 -15.30
N LEU A 481 -4.85 43.79 -15.74
CA LEU A 481 -4.09 44.92 -15.18
C LEU A 481 -4.40 45.09 -13.70
N THR A 482 -5.69 45.01 -13.33
CA THR A 482 -6.14 45.13 -11.94
C THR A 482 -5.65 43.94 -11.11
N ALA A 483 -5.70 42.73 -11.66
CA ALA A 483 -5.18 41.53 -11.00
C ALA A 483 -3.67 41.64 -10.72
N CYS A 484 -2.88 42.06 -11.72
CA CYS A 484 -1.44 42.25 -11.58
C CYS A 484 -1.09 43.27 -10.49
N ARG A 485 -1.89 44.33 -10.37
CA ARG A 485 -1.71 45.37 -9.35
C ARG A 485 -2.03 44.90 -7.94
N LEU A 486 -3.05 44.04 -7.81
CA LEU A 486 -3.40 43.47 -6.53
C LEU A 486 -2.30 42.50 -6.09
N ARG A 487 -2.02 41.47 -6.88
CA ARG A 487 -0.95 40.49 -6.62
C ARG A 487 -0.44 39.89 -7.92
N PHE A 488 0.72 40.38 -8.36
CA PHE A 488 1.38 39.98 -9.59
C PHE A 488 1.66 38.46 -9.67
N GLU A 489 2.37 37.90 -8.67
CA GLU A 489 2.71 36.48 -8.60
C GLU A 489 1.47 35.56 -8.62
N GLU A 490 0.42 35.94 -7.90
CA GLU A 490 -0.82 35.18 -7.85
C GLU A 490 -1.58 35.24 -9.18
N THR A 491 -1.43 36.32 -9.96
CA THR A 491 -2.05 36.46 -11.28
C THR A 491 -1.42 35.48 -12.27
N GLY A 492 -0.09 35.38 -12.28
CA GLY A 492 0.62 34.38 -13.08
C GLY A 492 0.24 32.96 -12.71
N PHE A 493 0.19 32.66 -11.41
CA PHE A 493 -0.30 31.37 -10.93
C PHE A 493 -1.76 31.12 -11.34
N ALA A 494 -2.65 32.10 -11.19
CA ALA A 494 -4.07 31.96 -11.54
C ALA A 494 -4.28 31.60 -13.03
N ILE A 495 -3.52 32.24 -13.92
CA ILE A 495 -3.54 31.92 -15.36
C ILE A 495 -3.03 30.51 -15.62
N LYS A 496 -1.90 30.12 -15.00
CA LYS A 496 -1.30 28.81 -15.24
C LYS A 496 -2.06 27.65 -14.58
N ALA A 497 -2.78 27.89 -13.49
CA ALA A 497 -3.44 26.85 -12.71
C ALA A 497 -4.95 26.75 -12.98
N TYR A 498 -5.68 27.87 -12.97
CA TYR A 498 -7.16 27.85 -12.98
C TYR A 498 -7.77 28.07 -14.36
N VAL A 499 -7.15 28.91 -15.20
CA VAL A 499 -7.64 29.13 -16.57
C VAL A 499 -7.49 27.82 -17.37
N PRO A 500 -8.53 27.37 -18.09
CA PRO A 500 -8.46 26.16 -18.92
C PRO A 500 -7.27 26.21 -19.88
N TRP A 501 -6.45 25.17 -19.88
CA TRP A 501 -5.17 25.14 -20.60
C TRP A 501 -5.31 25.38 -22.11
N ASN A 502 -6.41 24.91 -22.71
CA ASN A 502 -6.74 25.10 -24.11
C ASN A 502 -7.03 26.58 -24.45
N GLN A 503 -7.36 27.40 -23.46
CA GLN A 503 -7.82 28.80 -23.60
C GLN A 503 -6.72 29.82 -23.27
N ARG A 504 -5.66 29.40 -22.56
CA ARG A 504 -4.55 30.29 -22.18
C ARG A 504 -3.85 30.92 -23.39
N GLY A 505 -3.70 30.19 -24.49
CA GLY A 505 -3.09 30.73 -25.71
C GLY A 505 -3.91 31.88 -26.33
N PHE A 506 -5.23 31.70 -26.42
CA PHE A 506 -6.14 32.76 -26.90
C PHE A 506 -6.11 34.00 -25.99
N LEU A 507 -6.13 33.78 -24.68
CA LEU A 507 -6.02 34.84 -23.70
C LEU A 507 -4.73 35.65 -23.86
N LEU A 508 -3.59 34.97 -23.99
CA LEU A 508 -2.29 35.62 -24.13
C LEU A 508 -2.23 36.51 -25.38
N VAL A 509 -2.65 36.01 -26.54
CA VAL A 509 -2.70 36.81 -27.78
C VAL A 509 -3.61 38.02 -27.61
N THR A 510 -4.79 37.83 -27.01
CA THR A 510 -5.74 38.93 -26.75
C THR A 510 -5.10 40.00 -25.87
N LEU A 511 -4.41 39.61 -24.79
CA LEU A 511 -3.74 40.55 -23.89
C LEU A 511 -2.58 41.27 -24.58
N GLN A 512 -1.76 40.56 -25.37
CA GLN A 512 -0.64 41.14 -26.11
C GLN A 512 -1.09 42.23 -27.08
N GLU A 513 -2.10 41.95 -27.91
CA GLU A 513 -2.63 42.93 -28.85
C GLU A 513 -3.18 44.17 -28.16
N GLN A 514 -3.83 43.99 -27.00
CA GLN A 514 -4.38 45.13 -26.26
C GLN A 514 -3.30 45.94 -25.56
N VAL A 515 -2.29 45.31 -24.98
CA VAL A 515 -1.13 46.00 -24.42
C VAL A 515 -0.42 46.82 -25.51
N GLN A 516 -0.23 46.25 -26.70
CA GLN A 516 0.33 46.98 -27.85
C GLN A 516 -0.52 48.20 -28.21
N LYS A 517 -1.83 48.04 -28.36
CA LYS A 517 -2.77 49.15 -28.67
C LYS A 517 -2.76 50.24 -27.59
N MET A 518 -2.62 49.86 -26.32
CA MET A 518 -2.54 50.81 -25.20
C MET A 518 -1.21 51.59 -25.21
N LEU A 519 -0.10 50.95 -25.58
CA LEU A 519 1.20 51.60 -25.74
C LEU A 519 1.23 52.54 -26.96
N GLU A 520 0.67 52.13 -28.10
CA GLU A 520 0.59 52.97 -29.32
C GLU A 520 -0.29 54.21 -29.13
N ARG A 521 -1.44 54.06 -28.46
CA ARG A 521 -2.30 55.20 -28.12
C ARG A 521 -1.54 56.25 -27.28
N LYS A 522 -0.63 55.82 -26.40
CA LYS A 522 0.22 56.71 -25.60
C LYS A 522 1.21 57.50 -26.47
N GLU A 523 1.79 56.89 -27.49
CA GLU A 523 2.70 57.58 -28.44
C GLU A 523 1.97 58.64 -29.28
N THR A 524 0.76 58.32 -29.78
CA THR A 524 -0.01 59.28 -30.60
C THR A 524 -0.49 60.51 -29.83
N VAL A 525 -0.82 60.38 -28.54
CA VAL A 525 -1.17 61.52 -27.67
C VAL A 525 0.06 62.39 -27.39
N ARG A 526 1.24 61.79 -27.22
CA ARG A 526 2.50 62.51 -27.00
C ARG A 526 2.88 63.37 -28.21
N CYS A 527 2.84 62.83 -29.43
CA CYS A 527 3.13 63.59 -30.64
C CYS A 527 2.15 64.75 -30.86
N ARG A 528 0.87 64.60 -30.49
CA ARG A 528 -0.12 65.70 -30.58
C ARG A 528 0.07 66.79 -29.53
N SER A 529 0.72 66.49 -28.40
CA SER A 529 1.00 67.47 -27.35
C SER A 529 2.26 68.30 -27.60
N GLU A 530 3.24 67.76 -28.32
CA GLU A 530 4.46 68.50 -28.69
C GLU A 530 4.18 69.61 -29.74
N ASP A 531 3.11 69.47 -30.54
CA ASP A 531 2.63 70.50 -31.49
C ASP A 531 1.80 71.63 -30.85
N ARG A 532 1.51 71.57 -29.53
CA ARG A 532 0.79 72.62 -28.80
C ARG A 532 1.58 73.03 -27.57
N LEU A 533 2.65 73.79 -27.79
CA LEU A 533 3.30 74.48 -26.67
C LEU A 533 2.40 75.61 -26.15
N GLU A 534 2.43 75.74 -24.82
CA GLU A 534 1.88 76.81 -23.98
C GLU A 534 0.43 76.66 -23.50
N LYS A 535 0.23 75.93 -22.39
CA LYS A 535 -0.02 76.53 -21.07
C LYS A 535 -0.32 75.49 -19.98
N SER A 536 0.20 75.82 -18.80
CA SER A 536 -0.14 75.38 -17.43
C SER A 536 0.24 73.96 -16.99
N GLY A 537 0.47 73.84 -15.66
CA GLY A 537 1.06 72.72 -14.90
C GLY A 537 0.34 71.37 -14.93
N TRP A 538 -0.25 70.99 -16.07
CA TRP A 538 -0.78 69.66 -16.39
C TRP A 538 0.30 68.60 -16.61
N LEU A 539 1.57 69.01 -16.78
CA LEU A 539 2.67 68.09 -17.11
C LEU A 539 2.98 67.11 -15.97
N ASP A 540 2.76 67.51 -14.72
CA ASP A 540 3.04 66.69 -13.53
C ASP A 540 1.89 65.70 -13.21
N ASP A 541 0.64 66.08 -13.49
CA ASP A 541 -0.54 65.21 -13.34
C ASP A 541 -0.61 64.14 -14.43
N LEU A 542 -0.25 64.46 -15.67
CA LEU A 542 -0.15 63.48 -16.76
C LEU A 542 0.99 62.49 -16.58
N GLN A 543 2.02 62.81 -15.77
CA GLN A 543 3.11 61.88 -15.46
C GLN A 543 2.71 60.91 -14.35
N LYS A 544 1.91 61.36 -13.37
CA LYS A 544 1.26 60.51 -12.36
C LYS A 544 0.22 59.55 -12.95
N ASP A 545 -0.44 59.94 -14.03
CA ASP A 545 -1.40 59.08 -14.74
C ASP A 545 -0.76 57.97 -15.62
N ARG A 546 0.58 57.98 -15.76
CA ARG A 546 1.32 57.03 -16.61
C ARG A 546 1.66 55.72 -15.90
N ASP A 547 1.81 55.76 -14.58
CA ASP A 547 1.84 54.60 -13.68
C ASP A 547 0.43 54.14 -13.30
N SER A 548 -0.58 55.01 -13.46
CA SER A 548 -1.98 54.82 -13.03
C SER A 548 -2.81 53.85 -13.88
N LEU A 549 -2.34 53.41 -15.06
CA LEU A 549 -2.97 52.33 -15.85
C LEU A 549 -2.37 50.94 -15.65
N GLY A 550 -1.14 50.82 -15.13
CA GLY A 550 -0.57 49.52 -14.75
C GLY A 550 -0.08 48.65 -15.90
N ILE A 551 0.15 49.27 -17.06
CA ILE A 551 0.52 48.59 -18.31
C ILE A 551 1.82 47.77 -18.14
N HIS A 552 2.80 48.31 -17.42
CA HIS A 552 4.06 47.63 -17.16
C HIS A 552 3.89 46.30 -16.40
N PRO A 553 3.21 46.24 -15.24
CA PRO A 553 2.88 44.96 -14.60
C PRO A 553 2.27 43.92 -15.55
N LEU A 554 1.32 44.29 -16.41
CA LEU A 554 0.76 43.33 -17.38
C LEU A 554 1.78 42.91 -18.45
N ALA A 555 2.61 43.83 -18.93
CA ALA A 555 3.68 43.51 -19.88
C ALA A 555 4.76 42.61 -19.28
N SER A 556 5.12 42.81 -18.01
CA SER A 556 6.00 41.92 -17.25
C SER A 556 5.38 40.54 -17.04
N LEU A 557 4.07 40.46 -16.77
CA LEU A 557 3.36 39.19 -16.66
C LEU A 557 3.40 38.41 -17.98
N LEU A 558 3.15 39.09 -19.11
CA LEU A 558 3.25 38.46 -20.44
C LEU A 558 4.65 37.91 -20.70
N LEU A 559 5.69 38.65 -20.30
CA LEU A 559 7.08 38.21 -20.38
C LEU A 559 7.33 36.93 -19.55
N GLU A 560 6.83 36.85 -18.32
CA GLU A 560 6.94 35.65 -17.46
C GLU A 560 6.15 34.45 -17.98
N LEU A 561 5.05 34.72 -18.70
CA LEU A 561 4.29 33.72 -19.43
C LEU A 561 4.97 33.35 -20.76
N GLY A 562 6.20 33.80 -20.99
CA GLY A 562 7.03 33.43 -22.13
C GLY A 562 6.67 34.18 -23.42
N VAL A 563 5.99 35.32 -23.33
CA VAL A 563 5.48 36.05 -24.50
C VAL A 563 5.91 37.52 -24.56
N SER A 564 6.48 37.90 -25.71
CA SER A 564 6.84 39.26 -26.15
C SER A 564 7.71 40.12 -25.21
N TRP A 565 9.03 39.90 -25.30
CA TRP A 565 10.08 40.76 -24.73
C TRP A 565 9.95 42.24 -25.16
N LEU A 566 9.51 42.47 -26.39
CA LEU A 566 9.34 43.79 -26.99
C LEU A 566 8.30 44.62 -26.24
N LEU A 567 7.14 44.04 -25.91
CA LEU A 567 6.08 44.77 -25.18
C LEU A 567 6.54 45.24 -23.79
N CYS A 568 7.28 44.38 -23.07
CA CYS A 568 7.81 44.72 -21.76
C CYS A 568 8.89 45.81 -21.86
N ALA A 569 9.80 45.69 -22.82
CA ALA A 569 10.82 46.71 -23.09
C ALA A 569 10.19 48.06 -23.46
N ASP A 570 9.12 48.05 -24.24
CA ASP A 570 8.39 49.25 -24.68
C ASP A 570 7.67 49.92 -23.52
N ALA A 571 7.04 49.13 -22.66
CA ALA A 571 6.44 49.64 -21.43
C ALA A 571 7.50 50.34 -20.55
N LEU A 572 8.67 49.72 -20.35
CA LEU A 572 9.78 50.31 -19.60
C LEU A 572 10.36 51.57 -20.27
N TYR A 573 10.51 51.55 -21.60
CA TYR A 573 10.96 52.70 -22.38
C TYR A 573 10.02 53.90 -22.23
N GLN A 574 8.72 53.63 -22.20
CA GLN A 574 7.66 54.63 -22.00
C GLN A 574 7.53 55.09 -20.54
N LEU A 575 8.11 54.36 -19.58
CA LEU A 575 8.27 54.76 -18.18
C LEU A 575 9.59 55.50 -17.93
N GLY A 576 10.47 55.60 -18.92
CA GLY A 576 11.79 56.23 -18.77
C GLY A 576 12.84 55.34 -18.07
N ARG A 577 12.51 54.07 -17.80
CA ARG A 577 13.44 53.08 -17.20
C ARG A 577 14.31 52.45 -18.30
N LEU A 578 15.17 53.28 -18.91
CA LEU A 578 15.91 52.92 -20.12
C LEU A 578 16.94 51.79 -19.91
N GLU A 579 17.53 51.68 -18.71
CA GLU A 579 18.50 50.62 -18.41
C GLU A 579 17.85 49.24 -18.34
N GLU A 580 16.70 49.14 -17.66
CA GLU A 580 15.96 47.89 -17.56
C GLU A 580 15.37 47.46 -18.90
N SER A 581 14.87 48.42 -19.68
CA SER A 581 14.42 48.18 -21.06
C SER A 581 15.56 47.61 -21.92
N HIS A 582 16.76 48.17 -21.80
CA HIS A 582 17.96 47.66 -22.49
C HIS A 582 18.33 46.24 -22.03
N GLN A 583 18.26 45.94 -20.73
CA GLN A 583 18.54 44.61 -20.18
C GLN A 583 17.56 43.55 -20.69
N ILE A 584 16.26 43.84 -20.71
CA ILE A 584 15.23 42.92 -21.23
C ILE A 584 15.44 42.63 -22.72
N LEU A 585 15.76 43.65 -23.54
CA LEU A 585 16.02 43.44 -24.96
C LEU A 585 17.30 42.62 -25.21
N ARG A 586 18.36 42.81 -24.43
CA ARG A 586 19.56 41.96 -24.51
C ARG A 586 19.26 40.50 -24.15
N LEU A 587 18.43 40.27 -23.14
CA LEU A 587 17.97 38.93 -22.78
C LEU A 587 17.15 38.31 -23.93
N GLY A 588 16.23 39.08 -24.52
CA GLY A 588 15.45 38.66 -25.69
C GLY A 588 16.32 38.27 -26.89
N LEU A 589 17.39 39.03 -27.16
CA LEU A 589 18.32 38.76 -28.28
C LEU A 589 18.99 37.38 -28.20
N SER A 590 19.18 36.85 -26.98
CA SER A 590 19.77 35.52 -26.77
C SER A 590 18.78 34.36 -26.91
N LYS A 591 17.47 34.65 -26.87
CA LYS A 591 16.40 33.64 -26.83
C LYS A 591 15.49 33.63 -28.06
N ASP A 592 15.49 34.67 -28.89
CA ASP A 592 14.54 34.85 -30.00
C ASP A 592 15.18 34.59 -31.38
N PRO A 593 14.55 33.81 -32.29
CA PRO A 593 14.95 33.71 -33.69
C PRO A 593 14.76 35.02 -34.49
N GLU A 594 13.79 35.88 -34.12
CA GLU A 594 13.46 37.13 -34.81
C GLU A 594 14.28 38.31 -34.25
N ARG A 595 15.58 38.35 -34.56
CA ARG A 595 16.51 39.35 -33.99
C ARG A 595 16.26 40.78 -34.48
N SER A 596 15.64 40.96 -35.65
CA SER A 596 15.54 42.26 -36.32
C SER A 596 14.75 43.32 -35.52
N PRO A 597 13.51 43.05 -35.05
CA PRO A 597 12.77 44.03 -34.25
C PRO A 597 13.45 44.40 -32.92
N VAL A 598 14.12 43.42 -32.29
CA VAL A 598 14.86 43.63 -31.04
C VAL A 598 16.06 44.55 -31.25
N LEU A 599 16.81 44.36 -32.34
CA LEU A 599 17.95 45.21 -32.71
C LEU A 599 17.52 46.65 -33.03
N VAL A 600 16.41 46.83 -33.75
CA VAL A 600 15.85 48.16 -34.03
C VAL A 600 15.50 48.87 -32.73
N ARG A 601 14.86 48.19 -31.77
CA ARG A 601 14.50 48.79 -30.49
C ARG A 601 15.71 49.12 -29.61
N LEU A 602 16.76 48.30 -29.67
CA LEU A 602 18.05 48.59 -29.02
C LEU A 602 18.72 49.85 -29.61
N ALA A 603 18.72 50.00 -30.93
CA ALA A 603 19.25 51.18 -31.60
C ALA A 603 18.48 52.45 -31.21
N LEU A 604 17.14 52.39 -31.18
CA LEU A 604 16.29 53.50 -30.72
C LEU A 604 16.57 53.88 -29.26
N LEU A 605 16.82 52.90 -28.39
CA LEU A 605 17.23 53.14 -27.00
C LEU A 605 18.59 53.83 -26.90
N GLN A 606 19.57 53.41 -27.69
CA GLN A 606 20.91 54.03 -27.70
C GLN A 606 20.85 55.48 -28.18
N LEU A 607 20.06 55.76 -29.21
CA LEU A 607 19.79 57.12 -29.69
C LEU A 607 19.17 57.98 -28.58
N LYS A 608 18.17 57.48 -27.85
CA LYS A 608 17.53 58.22 -26.75
C LYS A 608 18.43 58.42 -25.53
N LYS A 609 19.38 57.51 -25.27
CA LYS A 609 20.40 57.66 -24.21
C LYS A 609 21.49 58.67 -24.57
N GLY A 610 21.48 59.25 -25.78
CA GLY A 610 22.48 60.23 -26.21
C GLY A 610 23.86 59.63 -26.53
N HIS A 611 23.98 58.30 -26.63
CA HIS A 611 25.23 57.66 -27.06
C HIS A 611 25.28 57.63 -28.59
N VAL A 612 25.72 58.74 -29.19
CA VAL A 612 25.98 58.84 -30.64
C VAL A 612 27.38 58.34 -31.02
N ASP A 613 28.18 57.89 -30.05
CA ASP A 613 29.52 57.36 -30.32
C ASP A 613 29.49 55.83 -30.37
N GLY A 614 29.31 55.28 -31.58
CA GLY A 614 29.45 53.84 -31.81
C GLY A 614 28.83 53.25 -33.08
N CYS A 615 28.19 54.03 -33.97
CA CYS A 615 27.64 53.49 -35.22
C CYS A 615 28.67 53.32 -36.36
N ASN A 616 29.97 53.35 -36.08
CA ASN A 616 31.03 52.99 -37.03
C ASN A 616 32.03 52.05 -36.36
N GLN A 617 31.77 50.74 -36.40
CA GLN A 617 32.72 49.67 -36.75
C GLN A 617 32.05 48.30 -36.78
#